data_AF-A0A7J3XK74-F1
#
_entry.id   AF-A0A7J3XK74-F1
#
_cell.length_a   1.000
_cell.length_b   1.000
_cell.length_c   1.000
_cell.angle_alpha   90.00
_cell.angle_beta   90.00
_cell.angle_gamma   90.00
#
_symmetry.space_group_name_H-M   'P 1'
#
loop_
_entity.id
_entity.type
_entity.pdbx_description
1 polymer ?
#
loop_
_entity_poly.entity_id
_entity_poly.type
_entity_poly.pdbx_seq_one_letter_code
_entity_poly.pdbx_strand_id
1 'polypeptide(L)'
;MSESKQSWEEKRQQIVQILEAIANDTGTPRNIRRAAKSASDALFDERFIPAVRAANAIEIIDEIISDPNMPPFTRTQLWMAMSLLETIRAAQQ
;
A
#
# COMPACT_ATOMS: atom_id res chain seq x y z
N MET A 1 12.80 1.82 -22.98
CA MET A 1 12.88 1.17 -21.65
C MET A 1 12.83 2.16 -20.47
N SER A 2 12.52 3.46 -20.66
CA SER A 2 12.45 4.44 -19.55
C SER A 2 11.03 4.68 -19.02
N GLU A 3 9.99 4.61 -19.86
CA GLU A 3 8.61 4.94 -19.46
C GLU A 3 8.03 4.02 -18.36
N SER A 4 8.33 2.72 -18.42
CA SER A 4 7.77 1.74 -17.47
C SER A 4 8.34 1.87 -16.05
N LYS A 5 9.63 2.24 -15.92
CA LYS A 5 10.27 2.44 -14.61
C LYS A 5 9.79 3.72 -13.95
N GLN A 6 9.62 4.78 -14.73
CA GLN A 6 9.15 6.07 -14.24
C GLN A 6 7.69 5.97 -13.74
N SER A 7 6.84 5.26 -14.48
CA SER A 7 5.45 5.01 -14.09
C SER A 7 5.30 4.22 -12.78
N TRP A 8 6.16 3.22 -12.53
CA TRP A 8 6.13 2.47 -11.27
C TRP A 8 6.52 3.36 -10.09
N GLU A 9 7.62 4.11 -10.19
CA GLU A 9 8.12 4.93 -9.09
C GLU A 9 7.10 6.01 -8.70
N GLU A 10 6.47 6.65 -9.68
CA GLU A 10 5.41 7.65 -9.46
C GLU A 10 4.21 7.04 -8.71
N LYS A 11 3.70 5.90 -9.19
CA LYS A 11 2.58 5.20 -8.53
C LYS A 11 2.97 4.73 -7.13
N ARG A 12 4.18 4.21 -6.98
CA ARG A 12 4.71 3.74 -5.69
C ARG A 12 4.76 4.88 -4.68
N GLN A 13 5.27 6.05 -5.08
CA GLN A 13 5.30 7.24 -4.22
C GLN A 13 3.89 7.68 -3.82
N GLN A 14 2.95 7.70 -4.75
CA GLN A 14 1.55 8.02 -4.45
C GLN A 14 0.96 7.05 -3.40
N ILE A 15 1.21 5.75 -3.54
CA ILE A 15 0.73 4.74 -2.59
C ILE A 15 1.40 4.90 -1.23
N VAL A 16 2.72 5.11 -1.20
CA VAL A 16 3.47 5.34 0.04
C VAL A 16 2.95 6.57 0.77
N GLN A 17 2.62 7.66 0.08
CA GLN A 17 2.03 8.84 0.71
C GLN A 17 0.71 8.54 1.41
N ILE A 18 -0.16 7.75 0.79
CA ILE A 18 -1.44 7.33 1.40
C ILE A 18 -1.19 6.48 2.65
N LEU A 19 -0.30 5.49 2.54
CA LEU A 19 0.00 4.56 3.64
C LEU A 19 0.71 5.26 4.81
N GLU A 20 1.64 6.16 4.54
CA GLU A 20 2.34 6.96 5.56
C GLU A 20 1.38 7.96 6.23
N ALA A 21 0.42 8.53 5.51
CA ALA A 21 -0.61 9.39 6.14
C ALA A 21 -1.41 8.60 7.20
N ILE A 22 -1.77 7.35 6.91
CA ILE A 22 -2.44 6.46 7.87
C ILE A 22 -1.51 6.06 9.01
N ALA A 23 -0.25 5.71 8.71
CA ALA A 23 0.73 5.29 9.71
C ALA A 23 1.01 6.39 10.77
N ASN A 24 0.94 7.66 10.35
CA ASN A 24 1.19 8.82 11.20
C ASN A 24 -0.08 9.42 11.84
N ASP A 25 -1.28 8.95 11.46
CA ASP A 25 -2.54 9.43 12.03
C ASP A 25 -2.76 8.91 13.45
N THR A 26 -2.55 9.77 14.46
CA THR A 26 -2.77 9.42 15.88
C THR A 26 -4.21 9.03 16.24
N GLY A 27 -5.20 9.37 15.42
CA GLY A 27 -6.60 8.96 15.59
C GLY A 27 -6.89 7.53 15.14
N THR A 28 -5.99 6.92 14.37
CA THR A 28 -6.13 5.54 13.88
C THR A 28 -5.53 4.54 14.89
N PRO A 29 -6.17 3.41 15.21
CA PRO A 29 -5.63 2.37 16.10
C PRO A 29 -4.22 1.86 15.75
N ARG A 30 -3.40 1.56 16.77
CA ARG A 30 -1.96 1.24 16.62
C ARG A 30 -1.69 0.06 15.66
N ASN A 31 -2.53 -0.97 15.69
CA ASN A 31 -2.40 -2.12 14.80
C ASN A 31 -2.57 -1.73 13.33
N ILE A 32 -3.55 -0.87 13.03
CA ILE A 32 -3.81 -0.38 11.67
C ILE A 32 -2.65 0.49 11.18
N ARG A 33 -2.14 1.38 12.03
CA ARG A 33 -0.96 2.19 11.70
C ARG A 33 0.27 1.34 11.40
N ARG A 34 0.49 0.27 12.20
CA ARG A 34 1.59 -0.68 11.97
C ARG A 34 1.42 -1.45 10.65
N ALA A 35 0.21 -1.88 10.33
CA ALA A 35 -0.08 -2.56 9.07
C ALA A 35 0.17 -1.64 7.87
N ALA A 36 -0.31 -0.40 7.91
CA ALA A 36 -0.05 0.60 6.88
C ALA A 36 1.46 0.84 6.67
N LYS A 37 2.22 0.97 7.77
CA LYS A 37 3.68 1.10 7.71
C LYS A 37 4.36 -0.13 7.10
N SER A 38 3.92 -1.33 7.50
CA SER A 38 4.46 -2.60 6.96
C SER A 38 4.18 -2.73 5.47
N ALA A 39 2.97 -2.35 5.02
CA ALA A 39 2.60 -2.32 3.62
C ALA A 39 3.46 -1.31 2.83
N SER A 40 3.74 -0.12 3.38
CA SER A 40 4.64 0.83 2.72
C SER A 40 6.07 0.30 2.62
N ASP A 41 6.58 -0.35 3.67
CA ASP A 41 7.94 -0.88 3.70
C ASP A 41 8.11 -2.03 2.69
N ALA A 42 7.07 -2.86 2.49
CA ALA A 42 7.05 -3.91 1.47
C ALA A 42 7.28 -3.38 0.04
N LEU A 43 6.89 -2.13 -0.25
CA LEU A 43 7.09 -1.50 -1.56
C LEU A 43 8.55 -1.13 -1.85
N PHE A 44 9.37 -1.00 -0.81
CA PHE A 44 10.80 -0.69 -0.91
C PHE A 44 11.69 -1.94 -0.86
N ASP A 45 11.12 -3.14 -0.72
CA ASP A 45 11.92 -4.37 -0.63
C ASP A 45 12.58 -4.71 -1.98
N GLU A 46 13.85 -4.33 -2.11
CA GLU A 46 14.63 -4.49 -3.33
C GLU A 46 14.86 -5.93 -3.76
N ARG A 47 14.63 -6.89 -2.87
CA ARG A 47 14.74 -8.33 -3.15
C ARG A 47 13.69 -8.82 -4.14
N PHE A 48 12.58 -8.09 -4.27
CA PHE A 48 11.45 -8.48 -5.10
C PHE A 48 11.27 -7.56 -6.31
N ILE A 49 10.64 -8.07 -7.37
CA ILE A 49 10.18 -7.25 -8.49
C ILE A 49 8.94 -6.43 -8.09
N PRO A 50 8.65 -5.29 -8.76
CA PRO A 50 7.51 -4.42 -8.42
C PRO A 50 6.17 -5.16 -8.27
N ALA A 51 5.87 -6.12 -9.14
CA ALA A 51 4.64 -6.91 -9.08
C ALA A 51 4.48 -7.69 -7.76
N VAL A 52 5.58 -8.31 -7.30
CA VAL A 52 5.61 -9.09 -6.05
C VAL A 52 5.54 -8.16 -4.84
N ARG A 53 6.22 -7.01 -4.88
CA ARG A 53 6.09 -5.98 -3.82
C ARG A 53 4.66 -5.50 -3.68
N ALA A 54 3.98 -5.25 -4.81
CA ALA A 54 2.58 -4.84 -4.82
C ALA A 54 1.67 -5.94 -4.25
N ALA A 55 1.90 -7.21 -4.61
CA ALA A 55 1.15 -8.34 -4.05
C ALA A 55 1.30 -8.45 -2.52
N ASN A 56 2.53 -8.36 -2.01
CA ASN A 56 2.81 -8.41 -0.57
C ASN A 56 2.12 -7.26 0.18
N ALA A 57 2.15 -6.04 -0.39
CA ALA A 57 1.46 -4.89 0.19
C ALA A 57 -0.08 -5.07 0.19
N ILE A 58 -0.65 -5.62 -0.88
CA ILE A 58 -2.09 -5.93 -0.96
C ILE A 58 -2.50 -6.92 0.14
N GLU A 59 -1.73 -7.99 0.35
CA GLU A 59 -2.02 -9.01 1.37
C GLU A 59 -2.08 -8.40 2.78
N ILE A 60 -1.12 -7.53 3.12
CA ILE A 60 -1.09 -6.81 4.40
C ILE A 60 -2.33 -5.90 4.56
N ILE A 61 -2.72 -5.21 3.49
CA ILE A 61 -3.89 -4.30 3.51
C ILE A 61 -5.20 -5.11 3.63
N ASP A 62 -5.31 -6.22 2.93
CA ASP A 62 -6.52 -7.07 2.95
C ASP A 62 -6.76 -7.67 4.34
N GLU A 63 -5.70 -8.15 4.99
CA GLU A 63 -5.77 -8.65 6.37
C GLU A 63 -6.32 -7.57 7.31
N ILE A 64 -5.77 -6.35 7.26
CA ILE A 64 -6.15 -5.30 8.22
C ILE A 64 -7.53 -4.69 7.91
N ILE A 65 -7.99 -4.64 6.65
CA ILE A 65 -9.31 -4.10 6.27
C ILE A 65 -10.46 -4.81 6.99
N SER A 66 -10.27 -6.07 7.38
CA SER A 66 -11.23 -6.86 8.14
C SER A 66 -11.36 -6.45 9.62
N ASP A 67 -10.49 -5.57 10.13
CA ASP A 67 -10.46 -5.17 11.53
C ASP A 67 -11.77 -4.47 11.96
N PRO A 68 -12.39 -4.90 13.08
CA PRO A 68 -13.65 -4.33 13.55
C PRO A 68 -13.52 -2.89 14.05
N ASN A 69 -12.33 -2.46 14.47
CA ASN A 69 -12.02 -1.11 14.95
C ASN A 69 -11.51 -0.18 13.83
N MET A 70 -11.58 -0.60 12.56
CA MET A 70 -11.14 0.18 11.41
C MET A 70 -11.96 1.47 11.24
N PRO A 71 -11.32 2.66 11.31
CA PRO A 71 -12.00 3.92 11.03
C PRO A 71 -12.52 3.95 9.57
N PRO A 72 -13.76 4.42 9.31
CA PRO A 72 -14.33 4.43 7.96
C PRO A 72 -13.47 5.20 6.93
N PHE A 73 -12.91 6.34 7.33
CA PHE A 73 -12.03 7.13 6.46
C PHE A 73 -10.73 6.39 6.12
N THR A 74 -10.11 5.75 7.11
CA THR A 74 -8.92 4.91 6.93
C THR A 74 -9.20 3.73 6.01
N ARG A 75 -10.38 3.09 6.15
CA ARG A 75 -10.82 2.02 5.24
C ARG A 75 -10.85 2.49 3.79
N THR A 76 -11.45 3.65 3.51
CA THR A 76 -11.50 4.22 2.15
C THR A 76 -10.10 4.49 1.61
N GLN A 77 -9.19 5.03 2.42
CA GLN A 77 -7.80 5.26 2.02
C GLN A 77 -7.06 3.97 1.68
N LEU A 78 -7.24 2.92 2.48
CA LEU A 78 -6.67 1.60 2.20
C LEU A 78 -7.23 0.99 0.91
N TRP A 79 -8.52 1.13 0.65
CA TRP A 79 -9.12 0.72 -0.63
C TRP A 79 -8.52 1.46 -1.83
N MET A 80 -8.32 2.78 -1.71
CA MET A 80 -7.65 3.56 -2.77
C MET A 80 -6.22 3.06 -3.01
N ALA A 81 -5.45 2.83 -1.95
CA ALA A 81 -4.10 2.28 -2.05
C ALA A 81 -4.10 0.88 -2.70
N MET A 82 -5.02 0.00 -2.30
CA MET A 82 -5.17 -1.35 -2.87
C MET A 82 -5.48 -1.30 -4.36
N SER A 83 -6.43 -0.46 -4.80
CA SER A 83 -6.77 -0.30 -6.22
C SER A 83 -5.56 0.14 -7.04
N LEU A 84 -4.77 1.10 -6.53
CA LEU A 84 -3.55 1.54 -7.20
C LEU A 84 -2.50 0.41 -7.31
N LEU A 85 -2.32 -0.35 -6.22
CA LEU A 85 -1.43 -1.52 -6.18
C LEU A 85 -1.84 -2.60 -7.18
N GLU A 86 -3.14 -2.85 -7.34
CA GLU A 86 -3.66 -3.80 -8.33
C GLU A 86 -3.30 -3.40 -9.76
N THR A 87 -3.34 -2.10 -10.08
CA THR A 87 -2.92 -1.63 -11.42
C THR A 87 -1.45 -1.92 -11.71
N ILE A 88 -0.60 -1.92 -10.69
CA ILE A 88 0.82 -2.26 -10.83
C ILE A 88 0.99 -3.76 -11.00
N ARG A 89 0.30 -4.54 -10.16
CA ARG A 89 0.35 -6.00 -10.22
C ARG A 89 -0.08 -6.50 -11.59
N ALA A 90 -1.17 -5.96 -12.15
CA ALA A 90 -1.70 -6.36 -13.45
C ALA A 90 -0.84 -5.89 -14.64
N ALA A 91 -0.12 -4.77 -14.53
CA ALA A 91 0.71 -4.23 -15.62
C ALA A 91 2.08 -4.94 -15.79
N GLN A 92 2.36 -5.94 -14.96
CA GLN A 92 3.65 -6.66 -14.92
C GLN A 92 3.45 -8.19 -14.94
N GLN A 93 2.23 -8.65 -15.23
CA GLN A 93 1.88 -10.06 -15.45
C GLN A 93 1.92 -10.42 -16.94
#